data_AF-A0A930PVM5-F1
#
_entry.id   AF-A0A930PVM5-F1
#
_cell.length_a   1.000
_cell.length_b   1.000
_cell.length_c   1.000
_cell.angle_alpha   90.00
_cell.angle_beta   90.00
_cell.angle_gamma   90.00
#
_symmetry.space_group_name_H-M   'P 1'
#
loop_
_entity.id
_entity.type
_entity.pdbx_description
1 polymer ?
#
loop_
_entity_poly.entity_id
_entity_poly.type
_entity_poly.pdbx_seq_one_letter_code
_entity_poly.pdbx_strand_id
1 'polypeptide(L)'
;MNSTQEIIAAADGSALGNPGPAGWAWYIDDDHWASGGWAHGTNNMGELKAVLDLFEATASRPEAKLRVYCDSQYVINSLTKWMPGWKKKGWKKSDGKPVLNRDLLEALDQALTGRDYEFIWVKGHAGHELNEKADSLANGAARAYQEDREPAHGPGFGAAAEPATAAEPVEAPAVEVPIVNAPAAEPALSDVALSKPVPSESSADAHLPVQEFTAAEIENAQRGVESLRLSGLLRPASAVNAPDPEAVRTRKEQLALAAERAAERDAKALARQQEETAQQASSAAQAEEEDDLTGLEEFAGLDPNDVDPAELLGETEAHAEEQAVEPAAAPAQTVEPAQVEAPVKDAPASAPAAPAAPALNPEEAAAAEQLLESRGSVMEAPQLESMLHERLVWVTATGKSVSRSSVLQYRERAFTQQGAPLKQGMQVLDSSSVLVMAAVATARGRVSRSSIWHYDAERGLWRLRFRQETPAS
;
A
#
# COMPACT_ATOMS: atom_id res chain seq x y z
N MET A 1 -16.75 -11.10 -41.16
CA MET A 1 -16.97 -10.75 -39.75
C MET A 1 -15.61 -10.39 -39.21
N ASN A 2 -15.37 -9.15 -38.78
CA ASN A 2 -14.07 -8.81 -38.21
C ASN A 2 -14.02 -9.34 -36.78
N SER A 3 -13.15 -10.33 -36.55
CA SER A 3 -12.75 -10.73 -35.20
C SER A 3 -11.81 -9.66 -34.66
N THR A 4 -12.38 -8.58 -34.15
CA THR A 4 -11.68 -7.60 -33.29
C THR A 4 -11.19 -8.36 -32.06
N GLN A 5 -9.95 -8.86 -32.11
CA GLN A 5 -9.33 -9.53 -30.98
C GLN A 5 -9.25 -8.53 -29.83
N GLU A 6 -9.77 -8.94 -28.68
CA GLU A 6 -9.66 -8.19 -27.44
C GLU A 6 -8.24 -8.35 -26.89
N ILE A 7 -7.57 -7.24 -26.56
CA ILE A 7 -6.32 -7.25 -25.81
C ILE A 7 -6.70 -7.18 -24.34
N ILE A 8 -6.19 -8.12 -23.55
CA ILE A 8 -6.44 -8.20 -22.10
C ILE A 8 -5.09 -7.99 -21.41
N ALA A 9 -4.99 -6.93 -20.61
CA ALA A 9 -3.76 -6.52 -19.94
C ALA A 9 -4.02 -6.22 -18.46
N ALA A 10 -2.97 -6.23 -17.66
CA ALA A 10 -2.93 -5.50 -16.39
C ALA A 10 -1.91 -4.37 -16.44
N ALA A 11 -2.11 -3.33 -15.63
CA ALA A 11 -1.20 -2.20 -15.51
C ALA A 11 -1.11 -1.73 -14.04
N ASP A 12 0.11 -1.61 -13.51
CA ASP A 12 0.38 -1.36 -12.10
C ASP A 12 1.62 -0.47 -11.88
N GLY A 13 1.74 0.12 -10.70
CA GLY A 13 2.84 1.02 -10.34
C GLY A 13 3.23 0.91 -8.87
N SER A 14 4.53 1.00 -8.60
CA SER A 14 5.13 0.87 -7.27
C SER A 14 6.03 2.06 -6.93
N ALA A 15 6.20 2.36 -5.64
CA ALA A 15 7.18 3.30 -5.15
C ALA A 15 7.77 2.86 -3.78
N LEU A 16 9.10 2.70 -3.74
CA LEU A 16 9.87 2.30 -2.57
C LEU A 16 10.09 3.50 -1.63
N GLY A 17 9.00 3.92 -0.99
CA GLY A 17 8.85 5.23 -0.39
C GLY A 17 8.08 6.16 -1.33
N ASN A 18 7.27 7.06 -0.78
CA ASN A 18 6.36 7.90 -1.57
C ASN A 18 6.45 9.37 -1.12
N PRO A 19 7.24 10.22 -1.80
CA PRO A 19 8.05 9.90 -2.99
C PRO A 19 9.33 9.09 -2.67
N GLY A 20 9.87 8.43 -3.69
CA GLY A 20 11.04 7.53 -3.62
C GLY A 20 11.31 6.87 -4.98
N PRO A 21 12.25 5.92 -5.10
CA PRO A 21 12.44 5.13 -6.31
C PRO A 21 11.13 4.46 -6.73
N ALA A 22 10.69 4.71 -7.96
CA ALA A 22 9.36 4.35 -8.44
C ALA A 22 9.44 3.54 -9.73
N GLY A 23 8.48 2.64 -9.91
CA GLY A 23 8.39 1.75 -11.06
C GLY A 23 6.97 1.67 -11.61
N TRP A 24 6.87 1.28 -12.87
CA TRP A 24 5.62 1.05 -13.59
C TRP A 24 5.77 -0.21 -14.43
N ALA A 25 4.68 -0.94 -14.63
CA ALA A 25 4.66 -2.06 -15.56
C ALA A 25 3.26 -2.32 -16.12
N TRP A 26 3.21 -2.83 -17.34
CA TRP A 26 2.01 -3.45 -17.90
C TRP A 26 2.36 -4.85 -18.43
N TYR A 27 1.40 -5.75 -18.37
CA TYR A 27 1.58 -7.17 -18.67
C TYR A 27 0.34 -7.73 -19.37
N ILE A 28 0.55 -8.43 -20.50
CA ILE A 28 -0.48 -9.19 -21.23
C ILE A 28 -0.17 -10.68 -21.08
N ASP A 29 1.04 -11.08 -21.46
CA ASP A 29 1.61 -12.42 -21.29
C ASP A 29 3.15 -12.33 -21.18
N ASP A 30 3.83 -13.46 -21.01
CA ASP A 30 5.29 -13.48 -20.80
C ASP A 30 6.10 -13.04 -22.05
N ASP A 31 5.50 -13.05 -23.24
CA ASP A 31 6.08 -12.53 -24.49
C ASP A 31 5.66 -11.07 -24.77
N HIS A 32 4.66 -10.52 -24.06
CA HIS A 32 4.13 -9.16 -24.25
C HIS A 32 3.94 -8.43 -22.92
N TRP A 33 4.99 -7.74 -22.48
CA TRP A 33 4.99 -6.88 -21.29
C TRP A 33 6.06 -5.79 -21.41
N ALA A 34 5.92 -4.71 -20.63
CA ALA A 34 6.99 -3.75 -20.43
C ALA A 34 7.03 -3.23 -18.98
N SER A 35 8.22 -2.79 -18.53
CA SER A 35 8.37 -2.11 -17.24
C SER A 35 9.42 -1.01 -17.30
N GLY A 36 9.32 -0.04 -16.41
CA GLY A 36 10.26 1.08 -16.30
C GLY A 36 10.09 1.81 -14.98
N GLY A 37 10.67 3.01 -14.85
CA GLY A 37 10.63 3.74 -13.59
C GLY A 37 11.51 4.99 -13.54
N TRP A 38 11.78 5.46 -12.33
CA TRP A 38 12.62 6.61 -12.04
C TRP A 38 13.24 6.49 -10.64
N ALA A 39 14.45 7.04 -10.46
CA ALA A 39 15.09 7.18 -9.14
C ALA A 39 14.28 8.03 -8.12
N HIS A 40 13.37 8.89 -8.61
CA HIS A 40 12.45 9.62 -7.76
C HIS A 40 11.09 9.81 -8.43
N GLY A 41 10.04 9.27 -7.83
CA GLY A 41 8.66 9.34 -8.30
C GLY A 41 7.64 9.05 -7.19
N THR A 42 6.41 8.74 -7.57
CA THR A 42 5.32 8.37 -6.65
C THR A 42 4.52 7.21 -7.22
N ASN A 43 3.80 6.45 -6.39
CA ASN A 43 2.96 5.33 -6.83
C ASN A 43 1.98 5.77 -7.94
N ASN A 44 1.27 6.87 -7.69
CA ASN A 44 0.35 7.55 -8.61
C ASN A 44 0.97 7.97 -9.96
N MET A 45 2.29 8.12 -10.03
CA MET A 45 3.02 8.45 -11.26
C MET A 45 3.36 7.18 -12.05
N GLY A 46 3.77 6.11 -11.34
CA GLY A 46 3.96 4.79 -11.91
C GLY A 46 2.65 4.20 -12.46
N GLU A 47 1.58 4.21 -11.66
CA GLU A 47 0.25 3.74 -12.05
C GLU A 47 -0.26 4.43 -13.34
N LEU A 48 -0.05 5.74 -13.47
CA LEU A 48 -0.43 6.49 -14.68
C LEU A 48 0.45 6.15 -15.88
N LYS A 49 1.78 6.05 -15.73
CA LYS A 49 2.67 5.70 -16.85
C LYS A 49 2.48 4.25 -17.29
N ALA A 50 2.20 3.31 -16.39
CA ALA A 50 1.86 1.93 -16.76
C ALA A 50 0.68 1.86 -17.75
N VAL A 51 -0.38 2.61 -17.47
CA VAL A 51 -1.55 2.70 -18.37
C VAL A 51 -1.21 3.51 -19.62
N LEU A 52 -0.46 4.60 -19.52
CA LEU A 52 -0.06 5.40 -20.68
C LEU A 52 0.76 4.56 -21.68
N ASP A 53 1.80 3.89 -21.20
CA ASP A 53 2.70 3.06 -21.99
C ASP A 53 1.96 1.88 -22.65
N LEU A 54 1.02 1.26 -21.94
CA LEU A 54 0.16 0.23 -22.51
C LEU A 54 -0.68 0.75 -23.69
N PHE A 55 -1.25 1.95 -23.59
CA PHE A 55 -2.02 2.55 -24.70
C PHE A 55 -1.11 3.02 -25.84
N GLU A 56 0.09 3.51 -25.55
CA GLU A 56 1.12 3.89 -26.53
C GLU A 56 1.63 2.65 -27.30
N ALA A 57 2.04 1.58 -26.60
CA ALA A 57 2.54 0.35 -27.18
C ALA A 57 1.47 -0.39 -28.02
N THR A 58 0.22 -0.42 -27.54
CA THR A 58 -0.90 -1.05 -28.27
C THR A 58 -1.51 -0.16 -29.35
N ALA A 59 -1.02 1.06 -29.58
CA ALA A 59 -1.56 2.01 -30.56
C ALA A 59 -1.49 1.49 -32.01
N SER A 60 -0.62 0.51 -32.29
CA SER A 60 -0.49 -0.19 -33.57
C SER A 60 -1.72 -1.03 -33.96
N ARG A 61 -2.63 -1.32 -33.01
CA ARG A 61 -3.85 -2.12 -33.21
C ARG A 61 -5.11 -1.38 -32.73
N PRO A 62 -5.45 -0.21 -33.30
CA PRO A 62 -6.53 0.65 -32.79
C PRO A 62 -7.92 0.00 -32.86
N GLU A 63 -8.10 -1.04 -33.69
CA GLU A 63 -9.33 -1.83 -33.83
C GLU A 63 -9.54 -2.86 -32.71
N ALA A 64 -8.51 -3.15 -31.92
CA ALA A 64 -8.57 -4.10 -30.82
C ALA A 64 -9.08 -3.41 -29.55
N LYS A 65 -10.21 -3.89 -29.01
CA LYS A 65 -10.70 -3.44 -27.70
C LYS A 65 -9.68 -3.79 -26.63
N LEU A 66 -9.32 -2.83 -25.78
CA LEU A 66 -8.34 -2.99 -24.71
C LEU A 66 -9.03 -3.10 -23.35
N ARG A 67 -9.06 -4.29 -22.74
CA ARG A 67 -9.45 -4.47 -21.33
C ARG A 67 -8.22 -4.34 -20.44
N VAL A 68 -8.27 -3.40 -19.49
CA VAL A 68 -7.17 -3.14 -18.55
C VAL A 68 -7.63 -3.45 -17.13
N TYR A 69 -7.01 -4.47 -16.54
CA TYR A 69 -7.06 -4.70 -15.10
C TYR A 69 -6.13 -3.73 -14.39
N CYS A 70 -6.64 -3.03 -13.39
CA CYS A 70 -5.85 -2.12 -12.56
C CYS A 70 -6.49 -2.00 -11.19
N ASP A 71 -5.71 -2.04 -10.11
CA ASP A 71 -6.24 -1.85 -8.76
C ASP A 71 -6.25 -0.36 -8.33
N SER A 72 -5.55 0.50 -9.07
CA SER A 72 -5.51 1.95 -8.83
C SER A 72 -6.87 2.60 -9.10
N GLN A 73 -7.59 2.81 -8.00
CA GLN A 73 -8.73 3.73 -8.00
C GLN A 73 -8.31 5.16 -8.35
N TYR A 74 -7.04 5.55 -8.19
CA TYR A 74 -6.59 6.88 -8.59
C TYR A 74 -6.58 7.04 -10.11
N VAL A 75 -6.01 6.10 -10.86
CA VAL A 75 -6.03 6.13 -12.34
C VAL A 75 -7.45 6.05 -12.86
N ILE A 76 -8.22 5.04 -12.42
CA ILE A 76 -9.59 4.82 -12.89
C ILE A 76 -10.48 6.05 -12.64
N ASN A 77 -10.44 6.66 -11.45
CA ASN A 77 -11.21 7.88 -11.19
C ASN A 77 -10.66 9.11 -11.95
N SER A 78 -9.34 9.21 -12.15
CA SER A 78 -8.73 10.30 -12.91
C SER A 78 -9.23 10.30 -14.36
N LEU A 79 -9.16 9.17 -15.05
CA LEU A 79 -9.60 9.03 -16.43
C LEU A 79 -11.12 9.17 -16.57
N THR A 80 -11.90 8.44 -15.76
CA THR A 80 -13.36 8.32 -15.96
C THR A 80 -14.19 9.46 -15.36
N LYS A 81 -13.74 10.11 -14.27
CA LYS A 81 -14.56 11.08 -13.50
C LYS A 81 -13.96 12.48 -13.44
N TRP A 82 -12.63 12.60 -13.33
CA TRP A 82 -12.01 13.90 -13.00
C TRP A 82 -11.47 14.63 -14.23
N MET A 83 -10.80 13.93 -15.16
CA MET A 83 -10.22 14.50 -16.39
C MET A 83 -11.22 15.33 -17.22
N PRO A 84 -12.48 14.91 -17.47
CA PRO A 84 -13.45 15.75 -18.18
C PRO A 84 -13.79 17.06 -17.47
N GLY A 85 -13.68 17.10 -16.14
CA GLY A 85 -13.86 18.31 -15.32
C GLY A 85 -12.60 19.18 -15.27
N TRP A 86 -11.41 18.56 -15.27
CA TRP A 86 -10.12 19.26 -15.29
C TRP A 86 -9.85 19.93 -16.64
N LYS A 87 -10.10 19.25 -17.76
CA LYS A 87 -10.00 19.83 -19.12
C LYS A 87 -10.84 21.11 -19.25
N LYS A 88 -12.11 21.06 -18.80
CA LYS A 88 -13.03 22.22 -18.76
C LYS A 88 -12.57 23.38 -17.85
N LYS A 89 -11.57 23.16 -16.98
CA LYS A 89 -11.01 24.15 -16.05
C LYS A 89 -9.56 24.53 -16.38
N GLY A 90 -9.05 24.15 -17.55
CA GLY A 90 -7.65 24.39 -17.93
C GLY A 90 -6.67 23.66 -17.01
N TRP A 91 -6.96 22.40 -16.70
CA TRP A 91 -6.18 21.51 -15.83
C TRP A 91 -5.94 22.04 -14.42
N LYS A 92 -6.98 22.67 -13.86
CA LYS A 92 -7.04 23.13 -12.47
C LYS A 92 -8.10 22.35 -11.68
N LYS A 93 -7.76 22.06 -10.43
CA LYS A 93 -8.65 21.47 -9.43
C LYS A 93 -9.65 22.51 -8.89
N SER A 94 -10.62 22.06 -8.09
CA SER A 94 -11.60 22.94 -7.44
C SER A 94 -10.98 23.96 -6.46
N ASP A 95 -9.81 23.67 -5.90
CA ASP A 95 -9.01 24.58 -5.06
C ASP A 95 -8.14 25.56 -5.88
N GLY A 96 -8.35 25.66 -7.20
CA GLY A 96 -7.63 26.55 -8.11
C GLY A 96 -6.19 26.13 -8.44
N LYS A 97 -5.63 25.14 -7.72
CA LYS A 97 -4.28 24.61 -7.95
C LYS A 97 -4.22 23.76 -9.22
N PRO A 98 -3.06 23.65 -9.87
CA PRO A 98 -2.88 22.69 -10.97
C PRO A 98 -3.20 21.26 -10.53
N VAL A 99 -3.62 20.45 -11.49
CA VAL A 99 -3.70 18.99 -11.35
C VAL A 99 -2.27 18.43 -11.22
N LEU A 100 -2.09 17.41 -10.37
CA LEU A 100 -0.82 16.67 -10.25
C LEU A 100 -0.72 15.64 -11.38
N ASN A 101 0.49 15.36 -11.85
CA ASN A 101 0.76 14.45 -12.97
C ASN A 101 0.01 14.86 -14.24
N ARG A 102 -0.12 16.19 -14.47
CA ARG A 102 -0.89 16.80 -15.57
C ARG A 102 -0.34 16.38 -16.93
N ASP A 103 0.97 16.32 -17.04
CA ASP A 103 1.78 15.80 -18.13
C ASP A 103 1.34 14.39 -18.56
N LEU A 104 1.46 13.40 -17.67
CA LEU A 104 0.97 12.03 -17.90
C LEU A 104 -0.54 12.00 -18.24
N LEU A 105 -1.36 12.84 -17.60
CA LEU A 105 -2.80 12.90 -17.86
C LEU A 105 -3.16 13.54 -19.22
N GLU A 106 -2.38 14.51 -19.71
CA GLU A 106 -2.55 15.09 -21.04
C GLU A 106 -2.08 14.14 -22.15
N ALA A 107 -1.04 13.34 -21.89
CA ALA A 107 -0.62 12.26 -22.78
C ALA A 107 -1.67 11.13 -22.81
N LEU A 108 -2.20 10.72 -21.65
CA LEU A 108 -3.27 9.73 -21.54
C LEU A 108 -4.53 10.17 -22.29
N ASP A 109 -4.96 11.43 -22.12
CA ASP A 109 -6.13 11.97 -22.83
C ASP A 109 -5.98 11.91 -24.37
N GLN A 110 -4.75 12.03 -24.88
CA GLN A 110 -4.44 11.83 -26.30
C GLN A 110 -4.45 10.35 -26.67
N ALA A 111 -3.76 9.48 -25.93
CA ALA A 111 -3.66 8.05 -26.21
C ALA A 111 -5.01 7.29 -26.08
N LEU A 112 -5.92 7.79 -25.23
CA LEU A 112 -7.30 7.28 -25.07
C LEU A 112 -8.24 7.74 -26.19
N THR A 113 -7.87 8.76 -26.97
CA THR A 113 -8.78 9.39 -27.95
C THR A 113 -9.02 8.46 -29.15
N GLY A 114 -10.28 8.02 -29.32
CA GLY A 114 -10.71 7.17 -30.42
C GLY A 114 -10.52 5.67 -30.20
N ARG A 115 -10.02 5.25 -29.03
CA ARG A 115 -9.82 3.83 -28.69
C ARG A 115 -11.05 3.23 -28.00
N ASP A 116 -11.39 1.97 -28.31
CA ASP A 116 -12.32 1.16 -27.50
C ASP A 116 -11.55 0.52 -26.34
N TYR A 117 -11.93 0.83 -25.11
CA TYR A 117 -11.28 0.33 -23.91
C TYR A 117 -12.24 0.17 -22.72
N GLU A 118 -11.85 -0.65 -21.76
CA GLU A 118 -12.62 -0.96 -20.55
C GLU A 118 -11.68 -1.18 -19.37
N PHE A 119 -11.77 -0.34 -18.33
CA PHE A 119 -11.03 -0.53 -17.08
C PHE A 119 -11.83 -1.42 -16.12
N ILE A 120 -11.22 -2.54 -15.73
CA ILE A 120 -11.75 -3.44 -14.70
C ILE A 120 -10.97 -3.17 -13.41
N TRP A 121 -11.65 -2.62 -12.41
CA TRP A 121 -11.05 -2.49 -11.08
C TRP A 121 -10.90 -3.86 -10.43
N VAL A 122 -9.66 -4.22 -10.09
CA VAL A 122 -9.32 -5.37 -9.26
C VAL A 122 -8.81 -4.92 -7.90
N LYS A 123 -8.61 -5.85 -6.98
CA LYS A 123 -8.01 -5.57 -5.67
C LYS A 123 -6.55 -6.03 -5.72
N GLY A 124 -5.60 -5.16 -5.42
CA GLY A 124 -4.19 -5.52 -5.31
C GLY A 124 -3.93 -6.64 -4.30
N HIS A 125 -2.95 -7.48 -4.60
CA HIS A 125 -2.56 -8.67 -3.83
C HIS A 125 -3.74 -9.59 -3.49
N ALA A 126 -4.61 -9.85 -4.47
CA ALA A 126 -5.78 -10.72 -4.35
C ALA A 126 -5.64 -12.06 -5.11
N GLY A 127 -4.51 -12.28 -5.78
CA GLY A 127 -4.25 -13.47 -6.60
C GLY A 127 -4.77 -13.35 -8.03
N HIS A 128 -4.88 -12.13 -8.58
CA HIS A 128 -5.26 -11.94 -9.99
C HIS A 128 -4.03 -11.99 -10.87
N GLU A 129 -3.73 -13.13 -11.49
CA GLU A 129 -2.43 -13.48 -12.08
C GLU A 129 -1.77 -12.37 -12.92
N LEU A 130 -2.52 -11.72 -13.83
CA LEU A 130 -1.99 -10.61 -14.64
C LEU A 130 -1.57 -9.39 -13.79
N ASN A 131 -2.32 -9.09 -12.73
CA ASN A 131 -2.02 -7.95 -11.85
C ASN A 131 -0.87 -8.28 -10.88
N GLU A 132 -0.77 -9.52 -10.38
CA GLU A 132 0.38 -9.93 -9.55
C GLU A 132 1.67 -9.96 -10.40
N LYS A 133 1.58 -10.28 -11.70
CA LYS A 133 2.68 -10.10 -12.67
C LYS A 133 3.06 -8.63 -12.85
N ALA A 134 2.09 -7.75 -13.09
CA ALA A 134 2.34 -6.31 -13.25
C ALA A 134 2.93 -5.67 -11.98
N ASP A 135 2.39 -5.96 -10.80
CA ASP A 135 2.95 -5.56 -9.49
C ASP A 135 4.38 -6.06 -9.31
N SER A 136 4.64 -7.35 -9.59
CA SER A 136 5.98 -7.92 -9.46
C SER A 136 7.01 -7.25 -10.38
N LEU A 137 6.61 -6.88 -11.61
CA LEU A 137 7.45 -6.15 -12.56
C LEU A 137 7.67 -4.69 -12.13
N ALA A 138 6.62 -3.98 -11.71
CA ALA A 138 6.70 -2.60 -11.23
C ALA A 138 7.58 -2.49 -9.96
N ASN A 139 7.45 -3.43 -9.02
CA ASN A 139 8.34 -3.55 -7.86
C ASN A 139 9.79 -3.89 -8.26
N GLY A 140 9.97 -4.77 -9.25
CA GLY A 140 11.30 -5.13 -9.79
C GLY A 140 12.03 -3.94 -10.43
N ALA A 141 11.29 -3.08 -11.12
CA ALA A 141 11.79 -1.83 -11.69
C ALA A 141 12.03 -0.75 -10.62
N ALA A 142 11.11 -0.55 -9.68
CA ALA A 142 11.29 0.38 -8.57
C ALA A 142 12.53 0.03 -7.72
N ARG A 143 12.80 -1.28 -7.52
CA ARG A 143 14.01 -1.77 -6.88
C ARG A 143 15.26 -1.56 -7.73
N ALA A 144 15.19 -1.67 -9.05
CA ALA A 144 16.31 -1.37 -9.94
C ALA A 144 16.84 0.06 -9.72
N TYR A 145 15.93 1.02 -9.66
CA TYR A 145 16.22 2.43 -9.35
C TYR A 145 16.59 2.72 -7.89
N GLN A 146 16.42 1.76 -6.97
CA GLN A 146 16.97 1.82 -5.60
C GLN A 146 18.39 1.24 -5.52
N GLU A 147 18.74 0.36 -6.46
CA GLU A 147 20.01 -0.37 -6.56
C GLU A 147 20.96 0.27 -7.59
N ASP A 148 20.64 1.48 -8.09
CA ASP A 148 21.34 2.22 -9.16
C ASP A 148 21.66 1.37 -10.41
N ARG A 149 20.73 0.46 -10.77
CA ARG A 149 20.84 -0.43 -11.95
C ARG A 149 19.67 -0.27 -12.91
N GLU A 150 19.88 -0.69 -14.15
CA GLU A 150 18.85 -0.68 -15.18
C GLU A 150 17.67 -1.63 -14.83
N PRO A 151 16.41 -1.22 -15.04
CA PRO A 151 15.25 -2.11 -14.96
C PRO A 151 15.19 -3.06 -16.16
N ALA A 152 14.44 -4.16 -16.02
CA ALA A 152 14.14 -5.04 -17.15
C ALA A 152 12.99 -4.44 -17.96
N HIS A 153 13.30 -3.80 -19.10
CA HIS A 153 12.28 -3.09 -19.90
C HIS A 153 11.22 -3.99 -20.55
N GLY A 154 11.50 -5.29 -20.71
CA GLY A 154 10.59 -6.27 -21.30
C GLY A 154 10.63 -6.33 -22.83
N PRO A 155 9.91 -7.28 -23.45
CA PRO A 155 9.82 -7.43 -24.90
C PRO A 155 8.94 -6.37 -25.59
N GLY A 156 8.12 -5.62 -24.84
CA GLY A 156 7.16 -4.67 -25.40
C GLY A 156 5.95 -5.36 -26.03
N PHE A 157 5.24 -4.65 -26.93
CA PHE A 157 4.03 -5.17 -27.60
C PHE A 157 4.26 -5.63 -29.05
N GLY A 158 5.50 -5.56 -29.55
CA GLY A 158 5.83 -5.86 -30.94
C GLY A 158 7.18 -6.57 -31.07
N ALA A 159 7.27 -7.51 -32.01
CA ALA A 159 8.42 -8.41 -32.17
C ALA A 159 9.66 -7.76 -32.82
N ALA A 160 10.18 -6.69 -32.22
CA ALA A 160 11.52 -6.15 -32.44
C ALA A 160 11.93 -5.26 -31.26
N ALA A 161 12.90 -5.69 -30.47
CA ALA A 161 13.45 -4.88 -29.38
C ALA A 161 14.59 -3.98 -29.89
N GLU A 162 14.40 -2.67 -29.84
CA GLU A 162 15.49 -1.69 -29.72
C GLU A 162 15.14 -0.68 -28.62
N PRO A 163 16.09 -0.29 -27.75
CA PRO A 163 15.82 0.58 -26.61
C PRO A 163 15.65 2.04 -27.04
N ALA A 164 14.50 2.64 -26.71
CA ALA A 164 14.24 4.04 -26.95
C ALA A 164 15.17 4.93 -26.09
N THR A 165 16.23 5.45 -26.71
CA THR A 165 17.22 6.31 -26.04
C THR A 165 16.60 7.65 -25.63
N ALA A 166 17.03 8.18 -24.49
CA ALA A 166 16.46 9.36 -23.84
C ALA A 166 16.40 10.62 -24.73
N ALA A 167 15.32 11.38 -24.59
CA ALA A 167 15.11 12.68 -25.23
C ALA A 167 14.84 13.77 -24.18
N GLU A 168 15.76 14.74 -24.10
CA GLU A 168 15.66 15.96 -23.29
C GLU A 168 14.56 16.91 -23.84
N PRO A 169 14.06 17.87 -23.03
CA PRO A 169 12.73 18.46 -23.23
C PRO A 169 12.64 19.52 -24.35
N VAL A 170 11.48 19.55 -25.03
CA VAL A 170 11.19 20.51 -26.11
C VAL A 170 10.39 21.72 -25.62
N GLU A 171 10.76 22.89 -26.13
CA GLU A 171 10.22 24.21 -25.77
C GLU A 171 8.82 24.48 -26.36
N ALA A 172 7.98 25.23 -25.64
CA ALA A 172 6.56 25.45 -26.00
C ALA A 172 6.29 26.85 -26.60
N PRO A 173 5.77 26.97 -27.83
CA PRO A 173 5.34 28.25 -28.40
C PRO A 173 3.90 28.60 -27.98
N ALA A 174 3.66 29.88 -27.69
CA ALA A 174 2.32 30.42 -27.37
C ALA A 174 1.57 30.90 -28.62
N VAL A 175 0.23 30.84 -28.60
CA VAL A 175 -0.65 31.45 -29.62
C VAL A 175 -1.84 32.13 -28.93
N GLU A 176 -2.32 33.22 -29.53
CA GLU A 176 -3.25 34.19 -28.95
C GLU A 176 -4.74 33.77 -29.00
N VAL A 177 -5.57 34.46 -28.20
CA VAL A 177 -7.04 34.35 -28.20
C VAL A 177 -7.71 35.59 -28.78
N PRO A 178 -8.63 35.46 -29.76
CA PRO A 178 -9.59 36.51 -30.12
C PRO A 178 -10.92 36.36 -29.34
N ILE A 179 -11.56 37.50 -29.05
CA ILE A 179 -12.76 37.62 -28.20
C ILE A 179 -13.99 37.91 -29.06
N VAL A 180 -15.14 37.29 -28.76
CA VAL A 180 -16.48 37.80 -29.18
C VAL A 180 -17.53 37.60 -28.09
N ASN A 181 -18.52 38.51 -28.07
CA ASN A 181 -19.50 38.69 -26.98
C ASN A 181 -20.65 37.67 -26.94
N ALA A 182 -21.24 37.52 -25.76
CA ALA A 182 -22.63 37.10 -25.58
C ALA A 182 -23.42 38.21 -24.83
N PRO A 183 -24.65 38.56 -25.24
CA PRO A 183 -25.51 39.49 -24.51
C PRO A 183 -26.32 38.78 -23.40
N ALA A 184 -26.74 39.53 -22.38
CA ALA A 184 -27.43 39.02 -21.19
C ALA A 184 -28.94 39.26 -21.20
N ALA A 185 -29.68 38.48 -20.40
CA ALA A 185 -31.00 38.82 -19.87
C ALA A 185 -31.31 38.03 -18.57
N GLU A 186 -31.64 38.73 -17.49
CA GLU A 186 -32.40 38.19 -16.35
C GLU A 186 -33.93 38.43 -16.57
N PRO A 187 -34.85 37.92 -15.73
CA PRO A 187 -35.14 38.60 -14.46
C PRO A 187 -35.50 37.67 -13.26
N ALA A 188 -35.53 38.26 -12.05
CA ALA A 188 -36.15 37.71 -10.81
C ALA A 188 -37.68 37.97 -10.78
N LEU A 189 -38.53 37.67 -9.77
CA LEU A 189 -38.45 37.39 -8.31
C LEU A 189 -39.32 36.11 -7.97
N SER A 190 -39.91 35.80 -6.80
CA SER A 190 -40.15 36.45 -5.49
C SER A 190 -40.41 35.44 -4.34
N ASP A 191 -40.56 35.95 -3.12
CA ASP A 191 -40.72 35.21 -1.84
C ASP A 191 -42.10 34.55 -1.57
N VAL A 192 -42.11 33.56 -0.65
CA VAL A 192 -43.08 33.39 0.47
C VAL A 192 -42.35 32.75 1.67
N ALA A 193 -42.76 33.05 2.92
CA ALA A 193 -42.13 32.57 4.17
C ALA A 193 -43.15 32.01 5.20
N LEU A 194 -42.72 31.84 6.47
CA LEU A 194 -43.40 31.25 7.66
C LEU A 194 -43.45 29.70 7.70
N SER A 195 -43.46 29.01 8.86
CA SER A 195 -43.03 29.31 10.25
C SER A 195 -42.94 28.01 11.09
N LYS A 196 -42.22 28.01 12.22
CA LYS A 196 -42.22 26.91 13.24
C LYS A 196 -43.37 27.09 14.26
N PRO A 197 -43.72 26.07 15.07
CA PRO A 197 -43.05 25.91 16.38
C PRO A 197 -42.77 24.43 16.78
N VAL A 198 -42.27 24.23 18.01
CA VAL A 198 -41.93 22.93 18.64
C VAL A 198 -42.50 22.93 20.08
N PRO A 199 -42.89 21.77 20.63
CA PRO A 199 -42.85 21.54 22.09
C PRO A 199 -41.96 20.33 22.46
N SER A 200 -41.51 20.29 23.72
CA SER A 200 -40.63 19.23 24.25
C SER A 200 -41.17 18.64 25.55
N GLU A 201 -41.25 17.31 25.60
CA GLU A 201 -41.27 16.43 26.79
C GLU A 201 -40.76 15.05 26.28
N SER A 202 -40.21 14.10 27.02
CA SER A 202 -39.59 14.02 28.35
C SER A 202 -39.09 12.55 28.47
N SER A 203 -37.86 12.37 28.94
CA SER A 203 -37.17 11.12 29.34
C SER A 203 -37.83 9.72 29.19
N ALA A 204 -37.01 8.78 28.69
CA ALA A 204 -37.03 7.32 28.89
C ALA A 204 -38.14 6.46 28.26
N ASP A 205 -37.81 5.78 27.15
CA ASP A 205 -37.60 4.31 27.18
C ASP A 205 -36.60 3.89 26.07
N ALA A 206 -36.34 2.59 25.92
CA ALA A 206 -35.18 2.03 25.23
C ALA A 206 -35.22 1.98 23.69
N HIS A 207 -34.02 2.00 23.09
CA HIS A 207 -33.70 1.59 21.70
C HIS A 207 -34.33 2.44 20.56
N LEU A 208 -33.71 3.58 20.23
CA LEU A 208 -33.98 4.33 19.00
C LEU A 208 -33.20 3.76 17.79
N PRO A 209 -33.86 3.41 16.67
CA PRO A 209 -33.18 2.96 15.45
C PRO A 209 -32.72 4.13 14.55
N VAL A 210 -32.12 3.81 13.40
CA VAL A 210 -31.46 4.77 12.49
C VAL A 210 -32.48 5.58 11.65
N GLN A 211 -33.20 6.51 12.28
CA GLN A 211 -34.25 7.34 11.61
C GLN A 211 -33.90 8.82 11.41
N GLU A 212 -32.70 9.29 11.79
CA GLU A 212 -32.33 10.73 11.72
C GLU A 212 -31.07 11.06 10.91
N PHE A 213 -30.53 10.09 10.17
CA PHE A 213 -29.55 10.29 9.10
C PHE A 213 -30.25 10.21 7.73
N THR A 214 -29.73 10.90 6.72
CA THR A 214 -30.26 10.79 5.35
C THR A 214 -29.98 9.41 4.76
N ALA A 215 -30.81 8.96 3.82
CA ALA A 215 -30.62 7.66 3.16
C ALA A 215 -29.22 7.55 2.51
N ALA A 216 -28.69 8.63 1.95
CA ALA A 216 -27.35 8.68 1.35
C ALA A 216 -26.21 8.53 2.38
N GLU A 217 -26.35 9.06 3.60
CA GLU A 217 -25.37 8.85 4.67
C GLU A 217 -25.37 7.39 5.15
N ILE A 218 -26.56 6.81 5.32
CA ILE A 218 -26.74 5.40 5.70
C ILE A 218 -26.16 4.48 4.61
N GLU A 219 -26.48 4.73 3.35
CA GLU A 219 -25.97 3.96 2.20
C GLU A 219 -24.44 4.09 2.08
N ASN A 220 -23.87 5.28 2.31
CA ASN A 220 -22.42 5.47 2.24
C ASN A 220 -21.68 4.74 3.37
N ALA A 221 -22.23 4.73 4.59
CA ALA A 221 -21.70 3.94 5.69
C ALA A 221 -21.85 2.42 5.43
N GLN A 222 -22.98 1.99 4.86
CA GLN A 222 -23.22 0.60 4.48
C GLN A 222 -22.28 0.13 3.36
N ARG A 223 -22.00 0.96 2.34
CA ARG A 223 -20.97 0.66 1.32
C ARG A 223 -19.57 0.46 1.94
N GLY A 224 -19.25 1.19 3.02
CA GLY A 224 -18.05 0.93 3.82
C GLY A 224 -18.07 -0.46 4.49
N VAL A 225 -19.17 -0.82 5.16
CA VAL A 225 -19.38 -2.15 5.76
C VAL A 225 -19.30 -3.27 4.72
N GLU A 226 -19.93 -3.10 3.56
CA GLU A 226 -19.96 -4.10 2.49
C GLU A 226 -18.60 -4.28 1.83
N SER A 227 -17.85 -3.20 1.60
CA SER A 227 -16.44 -3.27 1.17
C SER A 227 -15.58 -4.08 2.15
N LEU A 228 -15.83 -3.93 3.46
CA LEU A 228 -15.15 -4.69 4.51
C LEU A 228 -15.61 -6.15 4.62
N ARG A 229 -16.86 -6.46 4.24
CA ARG A 229 -17.36 -7.84 4.10
C ARG A 229 -16.76 -8.53 2.86
N LEU A 230 -16.81 -7.86 1.70
CA LEU A 230 -16.25 -8.33 0.43
C LEU A 230 -14.73 -8.54 0.48
N SER A 231 -14.00 -7.70 1.22
CA SER A 231 -12.56 -7.87 1.44
C SER A 231 -12.20 -8.93 2.49
N GLY A 232 -13.18 -9.62 3.08
CA GLY A 232 -12.99 -10.72 4.04
C GLY A 232 -12.65 -10.25 5.47
N LEU A 233 -12.68 -8.94 5.74
CA LEU A 233 -12.35 -8.35 7.03
C LEU A 233 -13.53 -8.42 8.02
N LEU A 234 -14.77 -8.36 7.56
CA LEU A 234 -15.98 -8.64 8.34
C LEU A 234 -16.63 -9.93 7.83
N ARG A 235 -16.47 -11.05 8.56
CA ARG A 235 -17.11 -12.33 8.23
C ARG A 235 -18.37 -12.52 9.10
N PRO A 236 -19.55 -12.78 8.51
CA PRO A 236 -20.75 -13.05 9.27
C PRO A 236 -20.69 -14.42 9.96
N ALA A 237 -21.21 -14.50 11.19
CA ALA A 237 -21.12 -15.69 12.05
C ALA A 237 -21.89 -16.93 11.53
N SER A 238 -22.74 -16.78 10.51
CA SER A 238 -23.48 -17.88 9.87
C SER A 238 -22.63 -18.75 8.93
N ALA A 239 -21.39 -18.38 8.65
CA ALA A 239 -20.49 -19.09 7.73
C ALA A 239 -19.42 -19.93 8.46
N VAL A 240 -19.85 -20.77 9.42
CA VAL A 240 -18.98 -21.74 10.11
C VAL A 240 -19.55 -23.15 10.04
N ASN A 241 -19.22 -23.86 8.95
CA ASN A 241 -18.63 -25.18 9.14
C ASN A 241 -17.15 -24.96 9.40
N ALA A 242 -16.59 -25.59 10.44
CA ALA A 242 -15.14 -25.60 10.61
C ALA A 242 -14.51 -26.27 9.37
N PRO A 243 -13.41 -25.72 8.80
CA PRO A 243 -12.70 -26.40 7.73
C PRO A 243 -12.19 -27.74 8.26
N ASP A 244 -12.39 -28.81 7.50
CA ASP A 244 -12.05 -30.18 7.89
C ASP A 244 -10.59 -30.26 8.42
N PRO A 245 -10.37 -30.71 9.66
CA PRO A 245 -9.03 -30.76 10.25
C PRO A 245 -8.08 -31.68 9.49
N GLU A 246 -8.56 -32.72 8.79
CA GLU A 246 -7.71 -33.49 7.87
C GLU A 246 -7.30 -32.60 6.68
N ALA A 247 -8.25 -32.01 5.94
CA ALA A 247 -7.93 -31.12 4.82
C ALA A 247 -7.01 -29.93 5.20
N VAL A 248 -7.13 -29.38 6.41
CA VAL A 248 -6.21 -28.36 6.93
C VAL A 248 -4.81 -28.93 7.17
N ARG A 249 -4.69 -30.15 7.73
CA ARG A 249 -3.40 -30.82 7.91
C ARG A 249 -2.76 -31.17 6.57
N THR A 250 -3.50 -31.77 5.63
CA THR A 250 -3.03 -32.09 4.28
C THR A 250 -2.53 -30.85 3.54
N ARG A 251 -3.25 -29.71 3.65
CA ARG A 251 -2.82 -28.46 3.01
C ARG A 251 -1.57 -27.86 3.67
N LYS A 252 -1.39 -28.05 4.98
CA LYS A 252 -0.16 -27.64 5.71
C LYS A 252 1.03 -28.52 5.33
N GLU A 253 0.83 -29.84 5.21
CA GLU A 253 1.82 -30.81 4.74
C GLU A 253 2.24 -30.50 3.28
N GLN A 254 1.28 -30.24 2.39
CA GLN A 254 1.54 -29.82 1.01
C GLN A 254 2.31 -28.50 0.93
N LEU A 255 2.01 -27.51 1.79
CA LEU A 255 2.72 -26.24 1.82
C LEU A 255 4.18 -26.40 2.29
N ALA A 256 4.42 -27.24 3.31
CA ALA A 256 5.77 -27.57 3.75
C ALA A 256 6.58 -28.26 2.66
N LEU A 257 5.99 -29.26 1.98
CA LEU A 257 6.61 -29.97 0.86
C LEU A 257 6.80 -29.10 -0.40
N ALA A 258 6.05 -28.00 -0.53
CA ALA A 258 6.28 -26.98 -1.56
C ALA A 258 7.46 -26.07 -1.19
N ALA A 259 7.58 -25.65 0.07
CA ALA A 259 8.68 -24.84 0.58
C ALA A 259 10.02 -25.60 0.54
N GLU A 260 10.04 -26.89 0.90
CA GLU A 260 11.22 -27.75 0.79
C GLU A 260 11.73 -27.83 -0.65
N ARG A 261 10.83 -28.00 -1.64
CA ARG A 261 11.18 -27.97 -3.07
C ARG A 261 11.49 -26.58 -3.63
N ALA A 262 11.24 -25.50 -2.89
CA ALA A 262 11.76 -24.18 -3.23
C ALA A 262 13.22 -24.10 -2.78
N ALA A 263 13.49 -24.36 -1.50
CA ALA A 263 14.84 -24.38 -0.93
C ALA A 263 15.81 -25.34 -1.67
N GLU A 264 15.35 -26.50 -2.14
CA GLU A 264 16.17 -27.42 -2.94
C GLU A 264 16.55 -26.83 -4.32
N ARG A 265 15.68 -26.01 -4.93
CA ARG A 265 15.99 -25.31 -6.18
C ARG A 265 16.94 -24.15 -5.94
N ASP A 266 16.72 -23.37 -4.88
CA ASP A 266 17.56 -22.23 -4.52
C ASP A 266 18.99 -22.69 -4.18
N ALA A 267 19.12 -23.82 -3.45
CA ALA A 267 20.41 -24.46 -3.18
C ALA A 267 21.11 -24.96 -4.46
N LYS A 268 20.35 -25.49 -5.44
CA LYS A 268 20.91 -25.91 -6.74
C LYS A 268 21.31 -24.71 -7.62
N ALA A 269 20.59 -23.60 -7.55
CA ALA A 269 20.97 -22.36 -8.21
C ALA A 269 22.27 -21.80 -7.64
N LEU A 270 22.41 -21.76 -6.30
CA LEU A 270 23.64 -21.37 -5.62
C LEU A 270 24.83 -22.28 -5.95
N ALA A 271 24.63 -23.60 -5.96
CA ALA A 271 25.68 -24.55 -6.34
C ALA A 271 26.15 -24.33 -7.79
N ARG A 272 25.20 -24.16 -8.73
CA ARG A 272 25.52 -23.84 -10.13
C ARG A 272 26.26 -22.51 -10.27
N GLN A 273 25.85 -21.48 -9.53
CA GLN A 273 26.54 -20.18 -9.53
C GLN A 273 27.98 -20.30 -9.02
N GLN A 274 28.23 -21.15 -8.02
CA GLN A 274 29.58 -21.46 -7.54
C GLN A 274 30.42 -22.21 -8.59
N GLU A 275 29.84 -23.18 -9.30
CA GLU A 275 30.50 -23.88 -10.41
C GLU A 275 30.85 -22.93 -11.56
N GLU A 276 29.93 -22.05 -11.97
CA GLU A 276 30.14 -21.05 -13.02
C GLU A 276 31.21 -20.02 -12.61
N THR A 277 31.20 -19.58 -11.34
CA THR A 277 32.24 -18.68 -10.79
C THR A 277 33.62 -19.36 -10.76
N ALA A 278 33.69 -20.64 -10.37
CA ALA A 278 34.94 -21.40 -10.32
C ALA A 278 35.51 -21.65 -11.74
N GLN A 279 34.65 -21.89 -12.73
CA GLN A 279 35.05 -22.00 -14.13
C GLN A 279 35.60 -20.67 -14.66
N GLN A 280 34.94 -19.54 -14.35
CA GLN A 280 35.43 -18.21 -14.71
C GLN A 280 36.81 -17.91 -14.11
N ALA A 281 36.99 -18.17 -12.81
CA ALA A 281 38.28 -18.01 -12.13
C ALA A 281 39.39 -18.90 -12.75
N SER A 282 39.06 -20.16 -13.12
CA SER A 282 40.00 -21.05 -13.80
C SER A 282 40.36 -20.56 -15.20
N SER A 283 39.42 -19.97 -15.94
CA SER A 283 39.70 -19.42 -17.28
C SER A 283 40.50 -18.12 -17.24
N ALA A 284 40.33 -17.31 -16.18
CA ALA A 284 41.14 -16.11 -15.98
C ALA A 284 42.59 -16.46 -15.68
N ALA A 285 42.84 -17.42 -14.78
CA ALA A 285 44.20 -17.89 -14.47
C ALA A 285 44.92 -18.48 -15.70
N GLN A 286 44.20 -19.17 -16.59
CA GLN A 286 44.77 -19.70 -17.83
C GLN A 286 45.07 -18.59 -18.86
N ALA A 287 44.30 -17.51 -18.89
CA ALA A 287 44.60 -16.36 -19.74
C ALA A 287 45.84 -15.60 -19.26
N GLU A 288 46.05 -15.48 -17.95
CA GLU A 288 47.25 -14.88 -17.37
C GLU A 288 48.52 -15.74 -17.63
N GLU A 289 48.41 -17.08 -17.59
CA GLU A 289 49.53 -17.98 -17.98
C GLU A 289 49.86 -17.94 -19.50
N GLU A 290 48.90 -17.67 -20.39
CA GLU A 290 49.20 -17.50 -21.82
C GLU A 290 49.86 -16.14 -22.13
N ASP A 291 49.52 -15.07 -21.40
CA ASP A 291 50.09 -13.73 -21.66
C ASP A 291 51.52 -13.57 -21.10
N ASP A 292 51.87 -14.24 -19.99
CA ASP A 292 53.25 -14.29 -19.47
C ASP A 292 54.20 -15.09 -20.39
N LEU A 293 53.65 -15.88 -21.34
CA LEU A 293 54.40 -16.55 -22.41
C LEU A 293 54.55 -15.72 -23.69
N THR A 294 53.70 -14.71 -23.94
CA THR A 294 53.86 -13.80 -25.10
C THR A 294 54.87 -12.69 -24.83
N GLY A 295 54.99 -12.25 -23.57
CA GLY A 295 55.88 -11.16 -23.14
C GLY A 295 57.39 -11.38 -23.33
N LEU A 296 57.82 -12.58 -23.75
CA LEU A 296 59.24 -12.93 -23.92
C LEU A 296 59.82 -12.71 -25.33
N GLU A 297 59.02 -12.36 -26.34
CA GLU A 297 59.54 -12.08 -27.70
C GLU A 297 59.87 -10.59 -27.98
N GLU A 298 59.48 -9.64 -27.13
CA GLU A 298 59.70 -8.19 -27.35
C GLU A 298 60.83 -7.57 -26.48
N PHE A 299 61.94 -8.28 -26.26
CA PHE A 299 63.15 -7.69 -25.64
C PHE A 299 64.36 -7.69 -26.58
N ALA A 300 64.26 -6.92 -27.67
CA ALA A 300 65.28 -6.85 -28.72
C ALA A 300 65.63 -5.42 -29.18
N GLY A 301 65.65 -4.43 -28.28
CA GLY A 301 66.26 -3.13 -28.60
C GLY A 301 65.94 -1.96 -27.67
N LEU A 302 66.78 -1.74 -26.64
CA LEU A 302 67.05 -0.40 -26.10
C LEU A 302 68.49 -0.31 -25.56
N ASP A 303 69.00 0.92 -25.40
CA ASP A 303 70.44 1.23 -25.29
C ASP A 303 70.98 1.19 -23.84
N PRO A 304 72.05 0.42 -23.53
CA PRO A 304 72.56 0.29 -22.17
C PRO A 304 73.51 1.44 -21.77
N ASN A 305 72.98 2.64 -21.46
CA ASN A 305 73.80 3.73 -20.90
C ASN A 305 73.13 4.74 -19.94
N ASP A 306 71.84 4.64 -19.62
CA ASP A 306 71.22 5.47 -18.56
C ASP A 306 71.14 4.71 -17.23
N VAL A 307 72.17 4.88 -16.39
CA VAL A 307 72.22 4.41 -14.99
C VAL A 307 72.92 5.46 -14.13
N ASP A 308 72.16 6.11 -13.23
CA ASP A 308 72.71 7.04 -12.23
C ASP A 308 72.63 6.38 -10.82
N PRO A 309 73.76 5.98 -10.19
CA PRO A 309 73.76 5.06 -9.06
C PRO A 309 73.79 5.77 -7.70
N ALA A 310 72.66 6.37 -7.27
CA ALA A 310 72.63 7.14 -6.02
C ALA A 310 71.28 7.12 -5.23
N GLU A 311 70.85 5.94 -4.75
CA GLU A 311 70.35 5.78 -3.37
C GLU A 311 70.24 4.29 -2.99
N LEU A 312 71.09 3.85 -2.06
CA LEU A 312 71.17 2.47 -1.54
C LEU A 312 71.52 2.53 -0.05
N LEU A 313 70.94 1.62 0.75
CA LEU A 313 71.04 1.55 2.22
C LEU A 313 70.28 2.70 2.91
N GLY A 314 69.48 2.49 3.95
CA GLY A 314 69.12 1.29 4.72
C GLY A 314 68.22 1.75 5.89
N GLU A 315 67.84 0.96 6.89
CA GLU A 315 67.93 -0.48 7.13
C GLU A 315 67.16 -0.73 8.45
N THR A 316 66.49 -1.87 8.64
CA THR A 316 66.11 -2.43 9.98
C THR A 316 65.14 -1.57 10.86
N GLU A 317 64.46 -2.10 11.88
CA GLU A 317 64.19 -3.49 12.25
C GLU A 317 62.80 -3.64 12.90
N ALA A 318 62.34 -4.88 12.98
CA ALA A 318 61.16 -5.27 13.75
C ALA A 318 61.43 -5.21 15.25
N HIS A 319 60.38 -5.11 16.07
CA HIS A 319 60.24 -5.98 17.24
C HIS A 319 58.77 -6.13 17.62
N ALA A 320 58.38 -7.36 17.95
CA ALA A 320 57.11 -7.68 18.57
C ALA A 320 57.34 -8.02 20.05
N GLU A 321 56.33 -7.83 20.89
CA GLU A 321 56.24 -8.57 22.15
C GLU A 321 54.77 -8.80 22.54
N GLU A 322 54.51 -9.97 23.10
CA GLU A 322 53.19 -10.50 23.44
C GLU A 322 53.17 -10.82 24.93
N GLN A 323 52.10 -10.44 25.65
CA GLN A 323 51.86 -10.98 26.98
C GLN A 323 50.39 -10.95 27.40
N ALA A 324 49.87 -12.13 27.75
CA ALA A 324 48.53 -12.32 28.29
C ALA A 324 48.57 -12.46 29.83
N VAL A 325 47.47 -12.09 30.50
CA VAL A 325 47.23 -12.41 31.91
C VAL A 325 45.78 -12.83 32.09
N GLU A 326 45.57 -14.01 32.69
CA GLU A 326 44.24 -14.61 32.95
C GLU A 326 43.62 -14.17 34.30
N PRO A 327 42.34 -14.46 34.57
CA PRO A 327 41.53 -13.68 35.51
C PRO A 327 41.65 -14.07 36.99
N ALA A 328 41.29 -13.12 37.86
CA ALA A 328 41.05 -13.34 39.29
C ALA A 328 39.54 -13.32 39.62
N ALA A 329 39.13 -14.13 40.60
CA ALA A 329 37.71 -14.39 40.89
C ALA A 329 37.17 -13.61 42.11
N ALA A 330 35.86 -13.34 42.06
CA ALA A 330 34.82 -13.47 43.11
C ALA A 330 35.10 -12.99 44.56
N PRO A 331 34.08 -12.47 45.28
CA PRO A 331 33.02 -13.37 45.77
C PRO A 331 31.58 -12.83 45.57
N ALA A 332 30.64 -13.76 45.37
CA ALA A 332 29.22 -13.49 45.57
C ALA A 332 28.86 -13.48 47.06
N GLN A 333 27.80 -12.77 47.44
CA GLN A 333 27.20 -12.90 48.78
C GLN A 333 25.93 -13.76 48.71
N THR A 334 25.87 -14.77 49.57
CA THR A 334 24.74 -15.69 49.72
C THR A 334 23.71 -15.13 50.68
N VAL A 335 22.42 -15.25 50.35
CA VAL A 335 21.32 -15.28 51.33
C VAL A 335 20.37 -16.41 50.94
N GLU A 336 20.02 -17.26 51.90
CA GLU A 336 19.23 -18.48 51.68
C GLU A 336 17.70 -18.25 51.76
N PRO A 337 16.87 -19.20 51.27
CA PRO A 337 15.44 -18.99 51.06
C PRO A 337 14.58 -19.26 52.30
N ALA A 338 13.34 -18.76 52.26
CA ALA A 338 12.28 -19.07 53.23
C ALA A 338 11.12 -19.87 52.60
N GLN A 339 10.51 -20.72 53.41
CA GLN A 339 9.33 -21.54 53.10
C GLN A 339 8.37 -21.47 54.31
N VAL A 340 7.10 -21.90 54.27
CA VAL A 340 6.36 -22.73 53.29
C VAL A 340 4.96 -22.09 53.07
N GLU A 341 4.04 -22.82 52.43
CA GLU A 341 2.61 -22.96 52.79
C GLU A 341 1.55 -22.67 51.71
N ALA A 342 1.16 -23.74 51.04
CA ALA A 342 -0.24 -24.13 50.86
C ALA A 342 -0.30 -25.65 51.18
N PRO A 343 -1.34 -26.19 51.85
CA PRO A 343 -2.61 -26.42 51.14
C PRO A 343 -3.90 -26.42 52.00
N VAL A 344 -5.05 -26.24 51.35
CA VAL A 344 -6.32 -26.85 51.79
C VAL A 344 -7.05 -27.42 50.57
N LYS A 345 -7.64 -28.60 50.71
CA LYS A 345 -8.53 -29.26 49.73
C LYS A 345 -9.80 -29.70 50.44
N ASP A 346 -10.92 -29.28 49.89
CA ASP A 346 -12.24 -29.92 49.89
C ASP A 346 -13.03 -29.15 48.82
N ALA A 347 -14.01 -29.62 48.06
CA ALA A 347 -14.66 -30.89 47.76
C ALA A 347 -15.82 -30.45 46.80
N PRO A 348 -16.42 -31.31 45.95
CA PRO A 348 -17.06 -30.80 44.74
C PRO A 348 -18.46 -30.20 44.95
N ALA A 349 -18.63 -28.93 44.58
CA ALA A 349 -19.93 -28.30 44.42
C ALA A 349 -20.31 -28.18 42.93
N SER A 350 -21.57 -28.50 42.63
CA SER A 350 -22.31 -28.27 41.37
C SER A 350 -21.60 -27.47 40.27
N ALA A 351 -21.33 -28.11 39.13
CA ALA A 351 -20.89 -27.40 37.94
C ALA A 351 -21.91 -26.29 37.58
N PRO A 352 -21.50 -25.01 37.49
CA PRO A 352 -22.38 -23.98 36.97
C PRO A 352 -22.67 -24.26 35.49
N ALA A 353 -23.87 -23.93 35.04
CA ALA A 353 -24.16 -23.91 33.60
C ALA A 353 -23.14 -22.99 32.91
N ALA A 354 -22.68 -23.39 31.72
CA ALA A 354 -21.75 -22.58 30.94
C ALA A 354 -22.31 -21.16 30.80
N PRO A 355 -21.52 -20.10 31.09
CA PRO A 355 -22.02 -18.74 30.99
C PRO A 355 -22.47 -18.50 29.55
N ALA A 356 -23.71 -18.00 29.40
CA ALA A 356 -24.17 -17.54 28.11
C ALA A 356 -23.18 -16.50 27.59
N ALA A 357 -22.76 -16.64 26.33
CA ALA A 357 -21.82 -15.69 25.73
C ALA A 357 -22.36 -14.26 25.90
N PRO A 358 -21.54 -13.29 26.34
CA PRO A 358 -22.03 -11.95 26.66
C PRO A 358 -22.69 -11.35 25.42
N ALA A 359 -23.97 -11.01 25.54
CA ALA A 359 -24.68 -10.31 24.48
C ALA A 359 -23.99 -8.96 24.26
N LEU A 360 -23.54 -8.69 23.03
CA LEU A 360 -22.83 -7.45 22.70
C LEU A 360 -23.67 -6.25 23.11
N ASN A 361 -23.14 -5.43 24.02
CA ASN A 361 -23.73 -4.13 24.32
C ASN A 361 -23.22 -3.09 23.32
N PRO A 362 -24.05 -2.56 22.39
CA PRO A 362 -23.60 -1.53 21.46
C PRO A 362 -23.23 -0.22 22.16
N GLU A 363 -23.75 0.05 23.36
CA GLU A 363 -23.42 1.24 24.14
C GLU A 363 -21.95 1.24 24.60
N GLU A 364 -21.34 0.07 24.80
CA GLU A 364 -19.91 -0.03 25.11
C GLU A 364 -19.04 0.32 23.90
N ALA A 365 -19.46 -0.04 22.69
CA ALA A 365 -18.79 0.39 21.46
C ALA A 365 -18.90 1.91 21.25
N ALA A 366 -20.04 2.50 21.62
CA ALA A 366 -20.21 3.97 21.64
C ALA A 366 -19.38 4.65 22.74
N ALA A 367 -19.24 4.03 23.92
CA ALA A 367 -18.37 4.52 24.98
C ALA A 367 -16.88 4.43 24.58
N ALA A 368 -16.49 3.36 23.86
CA ALA A 368 -15.15 3.21 23.29
C ALA A 368 -14.87 4.28 22.21
N GLU A 369 -15.84 4.57 21.32
CA GLU A 369 -15.77 5.69 20.38
C GLU A 369 -15.57 7.03 21.12
N GLN A 370 -16.38 7.32 22.15
CA GLN A 370 -16.28 8.58 22.91
C GLN A 370 -14.98 8.69 23.72
N LEU A 371 -14.47 7.59 24.28
CA LEU A 371 -13.18 7.54 24.97
C LEU A 371 -12.02 7.80 23.99
N LEU A 372 -12.04 7.13 22.83
CA LEU A 372 -11.03 7.31 21.80
C LEU A 372 -11.04 8.74 21.24
N GLU A 373 -12.22 9.34 21.05
CA GLU A 373 -12.33 10.74 20.62
C GLU A 373 -11.85 11.73 21.67
N SER A 374 -12.29 11.59 22.93
CA SER A 374 -11.97 12.54 23.99
C SER A 374 -10.51 12.47 24.46
N ARG A 375 -9.84 11.33 24.30
CA ARG A 375 -8.49 11.11 24.84
C ARG A 375 -7.45 10.60 23.85
N GLY A 376 -7.78 10.18 22.64
CA GLY A 376 -6.86 9.51 21.71
C GLY A 376 -5.57 10.28 21.38
N SER A 377 -5.60 11.61 21.37
CA SER A 377 -4.40 12.46 21.20
C SER A 377 -3.44 12.44 22.39
N VAL A 378 -3.95 12.18 23.60
CA VAL A 378 -3.23 12.24 24.89
C VAL A 378 -3.19 10.89 25.63
N MET A 379 -3.63 9.81 25.00
CA MET A 379 -3.53 8.44 25.53
C MET A 379 -2.12 7.91 25.40
N GLU A 380 -1.67 7.17 26.43
CA GLU A 380 -0.41 6.45 26.38
C GLU A 380 -0.39 5.40 25.27
N ALA A 381 0.77 5.20 24.64
CA ALA A 381 0.88 4.39 23.43
C ALA A 381 0.29 2.97 23.60
N PRO A 382 0.53 2.21 24.69
CA PRO A 382 -0.08 0.89 24.90
C PRO A 382 -1.61 0.94 25.08
N GLN A 383 -2.16 2.04 25.62
CA GLN A 383 -3.59 2.23 25.83
C GLN A 383 -4.31 2.57 24.53
N LEU A 384 -3.69 3.41 23.68
CA LEU A 384 -4.18 3.63 22.32
C LEU A 384 -4.02 2.35 21.48
N GLU A 385 -2.92 1.62 21.65
CA GLU A 385 -2.62 0.42 20.89
C GLU A 385 -3.62 -0.72 21.14
N SER A 386 -4.10 -0.90 22.38
CA SER A 386 -5.12 -1.91 22.70
C SER A 386 -6.46 -1.59 22.04
N MET A 387 -6.87 -0.31 22.05
CA MET A 387 -8.11 0.17 21.40
C MET A 387 -8.06 0.14 19.87
N LEU A 388 -6.90 -0.09 19.23
CA LEU A 388 -6.78 -0.19 17.77
C LEU A 388 -6.51 -1.64 17.32
N HIS A 389 -7.42 -2.17 16.50
CA HIS A 389 -7.29 -3.49 15.89
C HIS A 389 -6.06 -3.55 14.97
N GLU A 390 -5.31 -4.66 14.92
CA GLU A 390 -4.09 -4.78 14.11
C GLU A 390 -4.31 -4.43 12.63
N ARG A 391 -5.46 -4.86 12.08
CA ARG A 391 -5.87 -4.60 10.69
C ARG A 391 -6.78 -3.36 10.56
N LEU A 392 -6.51 -2.30 11.33
CA LEU A 392 -7.23 -1.03 11.25
C LEU A 392 -7.08 -0.36 9.88
N VAL A 393 -8.21 0.06 9.31
CA VAL A 393 -8.26 0.97 8.15
C VAL A 393 -8.96 2.25 8.58
N TRP A 394 -8.25 3.38 8.58
CA TRP A 394 -8.83 4.70 8.88
C TRP A 394 -8.79 5.59 7.63
N VAL A 395 -9.95 6.00 7.12
CA VAL A 395 -10.10 6.97 6.03
C VAL A 395 -10.41 8.35 6.62
N THR A 396 -9.49 9.30 6.45
CA THR A 396 -9.64 10.68 6.93
C THR A 396 -10.67 11.47 6.11
N ALA A 397 -11.12 12.61 6.63
CA ALA A 397 -11.99 13.56 5.92
C ALA A 397 -11.43 14.09 4.59
N THR A 398 -10.17 13.76 4.24
CA THR A 398 -9.53 14.08 2.95
C THR A 398 -9.54 12.92 1.94
N GLY A 399 -10.18 11.79 2.29
CA GLY A 399 -10.16 10.55 1.50
C GLY A 399 -8.87 9.71 1.65
N LYS A 400 -7.82 10.25 2.28
CA LYS A 400 -6.58 9.51 2.54
C LYS A 400 -6.80 8.41 3.59
N SER A 401 -6.35 7.19 3.27
CA SER A 401 -6.19 6.08 4.21
C SER A 401 -4.98 6.28 5.12
N VAL A 402 -5.08 5.74 6.34
CA VAL A 402 -4.07 5.80 7.40
C VAL A 402 -4.06 4.45 8.11
N SER A 403 -2.86 3.92 8.36
CA SER A 403 -2.62 2.63 9.03
C SER A 403 -2.59 2.77 10.55
N ARG A 404 -2.70 1.64 11.26
CA ARG A 404 -2.50 1.56 12.73
C ARG A 404 -1.18 2.19 13.19
N SER A 405 -0.07 1.89 12.52
CA SER A 405 1.25 2.44 12.87
C SER A 405 1.29 3.96 12.70
N SER A 406 0.71 4.49 11.61
CA SER A 406 0.61 5.94 11.41
C SER A 406 -0.32 6.64 12.40
N VAL A 407 -1.42 6.01 12.84
CA VAL A 407 -2.28 6.57 13.91
C VAL A 407 -1.53 6.62 15.24
N LEU A 408 -0.76 5.58 15.59
CA LEU A 408 0.06 5.55 16.81
C LEU A 408 1.19 6.60 16.76
N GLN A 409 1.94 6.65 15.65
CA GLN A 409 3.07 7.57 15.46
C GLN A 409 2.65 9.04 15.42
N TYR A 410 1.46 9.34 14.89
CA TYR A 410 0.97 10.71 14.68
C TYR A 410 -0.35 10.99 15.42
N ARG A 411 -0.53 10.45 16.65
CA ARG A 411 -1.78 10.52 17.43
C ARG A 411 -2.42 11.92 17.45
N GLU A 412 -1.65 12.97 17.74
CA GLU A 412 -2.16 14.36 17.78
C GLU A 412 -2.73 14.83 16.43
N ARG A 413 -2.20 14.33 15.31
CA ARG A 413 -2.68 14.67 13.95
C ARG A 413 -3.93 13.85 13.58
N ALA A 414 -3.96 12.57 13.97
CA ALA A 414 -5.09 11.67 13.74
C ALA A 414 -6.39 12.17 14.40
N PHE A 415 -6.29 12.71 15.62
CA PHE A 415 -7.43 13.25 16.37
C PHE A 415 -7.67 14.76 16.17
N THR A 416 -7.26 15.36 15.03
CA THR A 416 -7.49 16.81 14.77
C THR A 416 -8.95 17.19 14.48
N GLN A 417 -9.84 16.22 14.27
CA GLN A 417 -11.26 16.41 13.97
C GLN A 417 -12.15 16.08 15.20
N GLN A 418 -11.70 16.48 16.39
CA GLN A 418 -12.45 16.34 17.64
C GLN A 418 -13.70 17.22 17.67
N GLY A 419 -14.72 16.75 18.38
CA GLY A 419 -15.97 17.44 18.63
C GLY A 419 -16.98 16.53 19.33
N ALA A 420 -18.00 17.10 19.95
CA ALA A 420 -19.13 16.31 20.44
C ALA A 420 -20.03 15.89 19.25
N PRO A 421 -20.60 14.67 19.26
CA PRO A 421 -21.60 14.27 18.28
C PRO A 421 -22.89 15.08 18.47
N LEU A 422 -23.35 15.74 17.41
CA LEU A 422 -24.68 16.37 17.32
C LEU A 422 -25.79 15.33 17.19
N LYS A 423 -25.46 14.19 16.54
CA LYS A 423 -26.29 12.98 16.44
C LYS A 423 -25.37 11.76 16.47
N GLN A 424 -25.85 10.66 17.04
CA GLN A 424 -25.16 9.37 17.04
C GLN A 424 -26.18 8.24 16.86
N GLY A 425 -25.80 7.20 16.13
CA GLY A 425 -26.59 5.99 15.92
C GLY A 425 -25.70 4.75 15.95
N MET A 426 -26.28 3.60 16.30
CA MET A 426 -25.57 2.34 16.48
C MET A 426 -26.28 1.21 15.72
N GLN A 427 -25.52 0.30 15.13
CA GLN A 427 -26.05 -0.89 14.46
C GLN A 427 -25.13 -2.09 14.70
N VAL A 428 -25.66 -3.16 15.30
CA VAL A 428 -24.96 -4.46 15.39
C VAL A 428 -24.84 -5.05 13.98
N LEU A 429 -23.64 -5.44 13.57
CA LEU A 429 -23.34 -5.96 12.23
C LEU A 429 -23.24 -7.50 12.19
N ASP A 430 -22.75 -8.09 13.27
CA ASP A 430 -22.58 -9.52 13.52
C ASP A 430 -22.37 -9.76 15.03
N SER A 431 -22.16 -11.00 15.46
CA SER A 431 -21.98 -11.38 16.87
C SER A 431 -20.67 -10.87 17.52
N SER A 432 -19.85 -10.12 16.79
CA SER A 432 -18.58 -9.56 17.26
C SER A 432 -18.34 -8.10 16.87
N SER A 433 -19.26 -7.45 16.15
CA SER A 433 -18.99 -6.13 15.52
C SER A 433 -20.18 -5.17 15.55
N VAL A 434 -19.90 -3.90 15.83
CA VAL A 434 -20.88 -2.80 15.91
C VAL A 434 -20.42 -1.63 15.05
N LEU A 435 -21.31 -1.13 14.18
CA LEU A 435 -21.18 0.14 13.50
C LEU A 435 -21.69 1.26 14.42
N VAL A 436 -20.86 2.28 14.62
CA VAL A 436 -21.21 3.56 15.25
C VAL A 436 -21.15 4.64 14.19
N MET A 437 -22.24 5.39 14.01
CA MET A 437 -22.31 6.53 13.10
C MET A 437 -22.54 7.81 13.91
N ALA A 438 -21.80 8.88 13.60
CA ALA A 438 -21.87 10.14 14.34
C ALA A 438 -21.75 11.36 13.42
N ALA A 439 -22.67 12.32 13.56
CA ALA A 439 -22.55 13.63 12.92
C ALA A 439 -21.88 14.60 13.91
N VAL A 440 -20.61 14.93 13.68
CA VAL A 440 -19.75 15.67 14.62
C VAL A 440 -19.58 17.13 14.18
N ALA A 441 -19.68 18.07 15.12
CA ALA A 441 -19.29 19.45 14.90
C ALA A 441 -17.82 19.66 15.26
N THR A 442 -16.97 19.90 14.25
CA THR A 442 -15.52 20.11 14.41
C THR A 442 -15.15 21.56 14.17
N ALA A 443 -13.95 21.97 14.57
CA ALA A 443 -13.39 23.28 14.26
C ALA A 443 -13.22 23.57 12.75
N ARG A 444 -13.34 22.55 11.88
CA ARG A 444 -13.26 22.66 10.41
C ARG A 444 -14.62 22.52 9.71
N GLY A 445 -15.72 22.46 10.46
CA GLY A 445 -17.07 22.25 9.94
C GLY A 445 -17.71 20.95 10.45
N ARG A 446 -18.83 20.55 9.84
CA ARG A 446 -19.51 19.29 10.17
C ARG A 446 -18.87 18.11 9.45
N VAL A 447 -18.69 17.00 10.16
CA VAL A 447 -18.13 15.75 9.64
C VAL A 447 -19.06 14.61 10.02
N SER A 448 -19.48 13.81 9.04
CA SER A 448 -20.14 12.53 9.29
C SER A 448 -19.07 11.45 9.45
N ARG A 449 -19.08 10.73 10.57
CA ARG A 449 -18.11 9.69 10.93
C ARG A 449 -18.80 8.34 11.01
N SER A 450 -18.16 7.31 10.46
CA SER A 450 -18.61 5.92 10.53
C SER A 450 -17.46 5.06 11.04
N SER A 451 -17.60 4.53 12.25
CA SER A 451 -16.59 3.74 12.96
C SER A 451 -17.11 2.32 13.20
N ILE A 452 -16.32 1.29 12.88
CA ILE A 452 -16.68 -0.11 13.16
C ILE A 452 -15.77 -0.62 14.27
N TRP A 453 -16.41 -0.99 15.38
CA TRP A 453 -15.80 -1.54 16.57
C TRP A 453 -16.00 -3.05 16.60
N HIS A 454 -14.93 -3.78 16.93
CA HIS A 454 -14.93 -5.24 17.04
C HIS A 454 -14.62 -5.64 18.48
N TYR A 455 -15.41 -6.56 19.04
CA TYR A 455 -15.22 -7.07 20.39
C TYR A 455 -14.23 -8.23 20.41
N ASP A 456 -13.05 -7.99 20.98
CA ASP A 456 -11.99 -8.97 21.19
C ASP A 456 -12.33 -9.77 22.45
N ALA A 457 -13.05 -10.89 22.27
CA ALA A 457 -13.57 -11.71 23.36
C ALA A 457 -12.49 -12.43 24.18
N GLU A 458 -11.28 -12.62 23.63
CA GLU A 458 -10.13 -13.16 24.37
C GLU A 458 -9.56 -12.12 25.35
N ARG A 459 -9.63 -10.83 25.00
CA ARG A 459 -9.11 -9.72 25.81
C ARG A 459 -10.20 -8.97 26.59
N GLY A 460 -11.48 -9.22 26.30
CA GLY A 460 -12.63 -8.52 26.89
C GLY A 460 -12.73 -7.05 26.48
N LEU A 461 -12.24 -6.67 25.29
CA LEU A 461 -12.04 -5.27 24.89
C LEU A 461 -12.60 -4.94 23.51
N TRP A 462 -13.15 -3.73 23.38
CA TRP A 462 -13.56 -3.17 22.09
C TRP A 462 -12.36 -2.56 21.34
N ARG A 463 -12.18 -2.93 20.08
CA ARG A 463 -11.07 -2.50 19.21
C ARG A 463 -11.59 -1.90 17.91
N LEU A 464 -11.18 -0.67 17.60
CA LEU A 464 -11.54 0.02 16.36
C LEU A 464 -10.92 -0.72 15.17
N ARG A 465 -11.76 -1.20 14.25
CA ARG A 465 -11.36 -1.99 13.06
C ARG A 465 -11.44 -1.18 11.77
N PHE A 466 -12.39 -0.26 11.68
CA PHE A 466 -12.52 0.68 10.58
C PHE A 466 -12.98 2.03 11.09
N ARG A 467 -12.55 3.11 10.44
CA ARG A 467 -13.14 4.43 10.60
C ARG A 467 -13.13 5.16 9.27
N GLN A 468 -14.21 5.87 8.94
CA GLN A 468 -14.27 6.81 7.84
C GLN A 468 -14.82 8.14 8.35
N GLU A 469 -14.23 9.23 7.89
CA GLU A 469 -14.75 10.59 8.03
C GLU A 469 -15.13 11.14 6.65
N THR A 470 -16.29 11.77 6.57
CA THR A 470 -16.80 12.42 5.36
C THR A 470 -17.22 13.85 5.72
N PRO A 471 -16.68 14.91 5.10
CA PRO A 471 -17.19 16.27 5.29
C PRO A 471 -18.68 16.33 4.92
N ALA A 472 -19.51 16.94 5.77
CA ALA A 472 -20.87 17.28 5.39
C ALA A 472 -20.84 18.56 4.53
N SER A 473 -21.46 18.49 3.35
CA SER A 473 -21.56 19.60 2.38
C SER A 473 -22.56 20.67 2.82
#